data_AF-F9Q6H1-F1
#
_entry.id   AF-F9Q6H1-F1
#
_cell.length_a   1.000
_cell.length_b   1.000
_cell.length_c   1.000
_cell.angle_alpha   90.00
_cell.angle_beta   90.00
_cell.angle_gamma   90.00
#
_symmetry.space_group_name_H-M   'P 1'
#
loop_
_entity.id
_entity.type
_entity.pdbx_description
1 polymer ?
#
loop_
_entity_poly.entity_id
_entity_poly.type
_entity_poly.pdbx_seq_one_letter_code
_entity_poly.pdbx_strand_id
1 'polypeptide(L)'
;MDFYKAYMLREATSIFAVWFCIVLLYGVLCLASNPMPGMGIFDFIGFLKNPIVVFLNIITLVATLYHTVTYFLMTPKVMNIIVKNERLPHYVVRNLLWAVTALVSVVALVLAYI
;
A
#
# COMPACT_ATOMS: atom_id res chain seq x y z
N MET A 1 1.76 18.62 -21.61
CA MET A 1 2.46 18.70 -20.30
C MET A 1 1.83 17.80 -19.24
N ASP A 2 0.55 17.43 -19.36
CA ASP A 2 -0.17 16.72 -18.29
C ASP A 2 0.27 15.26 -18.09
N PHE A 3 0.76 14.60 -19.14
CA PHE A 3 1.37 13.27 -19.03
C PHE A 3 2.56 13.25 -18.07
N TYR A 4 3.48 14.22 -18.19
CA TYR A 4 4.65 14.32 -17.31
C TYR A 4 4.24 14.61 -15.87
N LYS A 5 3.21 15.44 -15.65
CA LYS A 5 2.69 15.71 -14.30
C LYS A 5 2.11 14.44 -13.67
N ALA A 6 1.32 13.67 -14.41
CA ALA A 6 0.75 12.40 -13.93
C ALA A 6 1.83 11.34 -13.66
N TYR A 7 2.86 11.29 -14.51
CA TYR A 7 4.03 10.44 -14.30
C TYR A 7 4.78 10.83 -13.01
N MET A 8 5.10 12.12 -12.84
CA MET A 8 5.80 12.59 -11.63
C MET A 8 4.97 12.36 -10.37
N LEU A 9 3.65 12.55 -10.45
CA LEU A 9 2.74 12.27 -9.34
C LEU A 9 2.74 10.78 -8.96
N ARG A 10 2.80 9.89 -9.95
CA ARG A 10 2.92 8.45 -9.73
C ARG A 10 4.22 8.09 -9.04
N GLU A 11 5.35 8.63 -9.49
CA GLU A 11 6.63 8.36 -8.83
C GLU A 11 6.68 8.95 -7.42
N ALA A 12 6.04 10.10 -7.20
CA ALA A 12 5.96 10.76 -5.90
C ALA A 12 5.21 9.93 -4.84
N THR A 13 4.37 8.95 -5.21
CA THR A 13 3.74 8.06 -4.22
C THR A 13 4.76 7.29 -3.39
N SER A 14 6.00 7.12 -3.88
CA SER A 14 7.10 6.48 -3.16
C SER A 14 7.43 7.17 -1.83
N ILE A 15 7.32 8.50 -1.76
CA ILE A 15 7.59 9.28 -0.54
C ILE A 15 6.62 8.84 0.57
N PHE A 16 5.35 8.67 0.24
CA PHE A 16 4.32 8.24 1.18
C PHE A 16 4.46 6.77 1.57
N ALA A 17 4.94 5.92 0.66
CA ALA A 17 5.26 4.53 0.97
C ALA A 17 6.43 4.45 1.98
N VAL A 18 7.49 5.24 1.78
CA VAL A 18 8.63 5.32 2.73
C VAL A 18 8.16 5.86 4.08
N TRP A 19 7.31 6.89 4.10
CA TRP A 19 6.69 7.37 5.34
C TRP A 19 5.99 6.24 6.10
N PHE A 20 5.16 5.44 5.42
CA PHE A 20 4.47 4.33 6.07
C PHE A 20 5.42 3.26 6.61
N CYS A 21 6.51 2.95 5.88
CA CYS A 21 7.56 2.06 6.37
C CYS A 21 8.22 2.60 7.65
N ILE A 22 8.43 3.91 7.76
CA ILE A 22 8.96 4.54 8.98
C ILE A 22 7.96 4.42 10.13
N VAL A 23 6.66 4.64 9.88
CA VAL A 23 5.60 4.46 10.88
C VAL A 23 5.59 3.01 11.40
N LEU A 24 5.66 2.03 10.51
CA LEU A 24 5.71 0.61 10.89
C LEU A 24 7.00 0.27 11.67
N LEU A 25 8.15 0.78 11.23
CA LEU A 25 9.42 0.59 11.93
C LEU A 25 9.35 1.16 13.35
N TYR A 26 8.79 2.36 13.51
CA TYR A 26 8.57 2.95 14.83
C TYR A 26 7.67 2.07 15.69
N GLY A 27 6.59 1.52 15.13
CA GLY A 27 5.75 0.54 15.82
C GLY A 27 6.53 -0.69 16.31
N VAL A 28 7.38 -1.26 15.45
CA VAL A 28 8.24 -2.40 15.83
C VAL A 28 9.20 -2.03 16.96
N LEU A 29 9.83 -0.84 16.89
CA LEU A 29 10.74 -0.36 17.94
C LEU A 29 10.01 -0.14 19.27
N CYS A 30 8.82 0.47 19.24
CA CYS A 30 7.95 0.60 20.40
C CYS A 30 7.63 -0.76 21.02
N LEU A 31 7.30 -1.77 20.22
CA LEU A 31 7.04 -3.12 20.74
C LEU A 31 8.30 -3.79 21.31
N ALA A 32 9.46 -3.56 20.71
CA ALA A 32 10.72 -4.23 21.09
C ALA A 32 11.44 -3.61 22.29
N SER A 33 11.36 -2.29 22.48
CA SER A 33 12.24 -1.56 23.42
C SER A 33 11.69 -1.42 24.85
N ASN A 34 10.60 -2.09 25.20
CA ASN A 34 9.91 -1.83 26.46
C ASN A 34 10.22 -2.86 27.57
N PRO A 35 10.65 -2.41 28.77
CA PRO A 35 11.00 -3.29 29.89
C PRO A 35 9.79 -4.03 30.49
N MET A 36 8.58 -3.56 30.19
CA MET A 36 7.33 -4.25 30.50
C MET A 36 6.59 -4.58 29.19
N PRO A 37 6.28 -5.86 28.92
CA PRO A 37 5.52 -6.25 27.75
C PRO A 37 4.20 -5.46 27.66
N GLY A 38 3.99 -4.76 26.55
CA GLY A 38 2.75 -4.05 26.27
C GLY A 38 2.73 -2.53 26.55
N MET A 39 3.70 -1.96 27.28
CA MET A 39 3.70 -0.50 27.49
C MET A 39 4.02 0.30 26.22
N GLY A 40 4.89 -0.19 25.35
CA GLY A 40 5.23 0.49 24.09
C GLY A 40 4.08 0.61 23.09
N ILE A 41 3.05 -0.22 23.23
CA ILE A 41 1.84 -0.11 22.41
C ILE A 41 1.13 1.23 22.68
N PHE A 42 1.13 1.72 23.92
CA PHE A 42 0.50 3.00 24.24
C PHE A 42 1.22 4.18 23.60
N ASP A 43 2.55 4.16 23.55
CA ASP A 43 3.36 5.19 22.88
C ASP A 43 3.06 5.20 21.37
N PHE A 44 3.01 4.02 20.75
CA PHE A 44 2.69 3.90 19.34
C PHE A 44 1.26 4.37 19.03
N ILE A 45 0.27 3.98 19.85
CA ILE A 45 -1.12 4.45 19.72
C ILE A 45 -1.19 5.97 19.92
N GLY A 46 -0.45 6.53 20.88
CA GLY A 46 -0.36 7.97 21.13
C GLY A 46 0.17 8.72 19.91
N PHE A 47 1.23 8.21 19.28
CA PHE A 47 1.77 8.72 18.03
C PHE A 47 0.75 8.65 16.89
N LEU A 48 0.07 7.52 16.69
CA LEU A 48 -0.93 7.36 15.64
C LEU A 48 -2.16 8.25 15.82
N LYS A 49 -2.52 8.60 17.06
CA LYS A 49 -3.63 9.52 17.38
C LYS A 49 -3.30 10.98 17.11
N ASN A 50 -2.04 11.35 16.88
CA ASN A 50 -1.68 12.72 16.56
C ASN A 50 -2.38 13.14 15.25
N PRO A 51 -3.11 14.27 15.21
CA PRO A 51 -3.88 14.68 14.04
C PRO A 51 -3.03 14.85 12.77
N ILE A 52 -1.76 15.24 12.90
CA ILE A 52 -0.83 15.35 11.77
C ILE A 52 -0.51 13.96 11.22
N VAL A 53 -0.25 12.99 12.10
CA VAL A 53 0.06 11.61 11.71
C VAL A 53 -1.16 10.95 11.07
N VAL A 54 -2.36 11.17 11.61
CA VAL A 54 -3.62 10.71 10.99
C VAL A 54 -3.77 11.29 9.59
N PHE A 55 -3.58 12.60 9.42
CA PHE A 55 -3.67 13.26 8.12
C PHE A 55 -2.66 12.70 7.11
N LEU A 56 -1.40 12.54 7.52
CA LEU A 56 -0.36 11.93 6.68
C LEU A 56 -0.71 10.50 6.30
N ASN A 57 -1.24 9.69 7.23
CA ASN A 57 -1.63 8.32 6.95
C ASN A 57 -2.83 8.23 5.99
N ILE A 58 -3.78 9.17 6.05
CA ILE A 58 -4.87 9.26 5.08
C ILE A 58 -4.32 9.61 3.69
N ILE A 59 -3.40 10.58 3.58
CA ILE A 59 -2.75 10.89 2.30
C ILE A 59 -1.98 9.68 1.78
N THR A 60 -1.24 8.99 2.66
CA THR A 60 -0.56 7.75 2.32
C THR A 60 -1.51 6.71 1.77
N LEU A 61 -2.68 6.51 2.39
CA LEU A 61 -3.69 5.58 1.88
C LEU A 61 -4.14 5.95 0.46
N VAL A 62 -4.45 7.23 0.21
CA VAL A 62 -4.83 7.73 -1.11
C VAL A 62 -3.69 7.53 -2.12
N ALA A 63 -2.45 7.84 -1.75
CA ALA A 63 -1.28 7.66 -2.59
C ALA A 63 -1.04 6.19 -2.92
N THR A 64 -1.21 5.28 -1.95
CA THR A 64 -1.11 3.83 -2.15
C THR A 64 -2.21 3.32 -3.08
N LEU A 65 -3.45 3.78 -2.95
CA LEU A 65 -4.53 3.42 -3.87
C LEU A 65 -4.22 3.88 -5.30
N TYR A 66 -3.74 5.12 -5.47
CA TYR A 66 -3.30 5.63 -6.78
C TYR A 66 -2.12 4.82 -7.35
N HIS A 67 -1.15 4.46 -6.51
CA HIS A 67 -0.04 3.59 -6.87
C HIS A 67 -0.55 2.23 -7.36
N THR A 68 -1.46 1.58 -6.63
CA THR A 68 -2.05 0.29 -7.00
C THR A 68 -2.75 0.36 -8.36
N VAL A 69 -3.58 1.38 -8.59
CA VAL A 69 -4.28 1.58 -9.87
C VAL A 69 -3.29 1.67 -11.03
N THR A 70 -2.28 2.53 -10.90
CA THR A 70 -1.28 2.74 -11.96
C THR A 70 -0.41 1.50 -12.17
N TYR A 71 0.01 0.83 -11.10
CA TYR A 71 0.76 -0.42 -11.16
C TYR A 71 -0.02 -1.49 -11.92
N PHE A 72 -1.29 -1.74 -11.58
CA PHE A 72 -2.12 -2.76 -12.24
C PHE A 72 -2.43 -2.46 -13.71
N LEU A 73 -2.41 -1.20 -14.12
CA LEU A 73 -2.54 -0.81 -15.52
C LEU A 73 -1.27 -1.05 -16.34
N MET A 74 -0.09 -1.04 -15.70
CA MET A 74 1.20 -1.14 -16.38
C MET A 74 1.78 -2.54 -16.36
N THR A 75 1.63 -3.27 -15.25
CA THR A 75 2.16 -4.63 -15.10
C THR A 75 1.78 -5.54 -16.26
N PRO A 76 0.52 -5.59 -16.75
CA PRO A 76 0.17 -6.45 -17.87
C PRO A 76 0.86 -6.07 -19.19
N LYS A 77 1.26 -4.79 -19.37
CA LYS A 77 1.87 -4.29 -20.60
C LYS A 77 3.32 -4.74 -20.78
N VAL A 78 4.00 -5.07 -19.68
CA VAL A 78 5.39 -5.55 -19.69
C VAL A 78 5.49 -7.08 -19.66
N MET A 79 4.35 -7.77 -19.55
CA MET A 79 4.28 -9.23 -19.54
C MET A 79 3.95 -9.76 -20.93
N ASN A 80 4.82 -10.62 -21.48
CA ASN A 80 4.55 -11.29 -22.75
C ASN A 80 4.00 -12.71 -22.50
N ILE A 81 2.71 -12.80 -22.19
CA ILE A 81 2.02 -14.08 -21.96
C ILE A 81 1.27 -14.49 -23.23
N ILE A 82 1.55 -15.71 -23.73
CA ILE A 82 0.90 -16.30 -24.90
C ILE A 82 0.14 -17.55 -24.47
N VAL A 83 -1.15 -17.62 -24.82
CA VAL A 83 -2.03 -18.76 -24.54
C VAL A 83 -2.74 -19.15 -25.83
N LYS A 84 -2.66 -20.42 -26.23
CA LYS A 84 -3.25 -20.92 -27.49
C LYS A 84 -2.80 -20.10 -28.73
N ASN A 85 -1.51 -19.77 -28.81
CA ASN A 85 -0.91 -18.95 -29.87
C ASN A 85 -1.41 -17.49 -29.97
N GLU A 86 -2.21 -17.02 -29.00
CA GLU A 86 -2.65 -15.62 -28.92
C GLU A 86 -2.07 -14.91 -27.69
N ARG A 87 -1.81 -13.60 -27.81
CA ARG A 87 -1.39 -12.80 -26.67
C ARG A 87 -2.55 -12.62 -25.70
N LEU A 88 -2.29 -12.90 -24.43
CA LEU A 88 -3.30 -12.79 -23.39
C LEU A 88 -3.72 -11.31 -23.24
N PRO A 89 -5.02 -11.00 -23.24
CA PRO A 89 -5.47 -9.63 -23.09
C PRO A 89 -5.06 -9.01 -21.75
N HIS A 90 -4.56 -7.78 -21.76
CA HIS A 90 -4.05 -7.10 -20.57
C HIS A 90 -5.08 -6.97 -19.43
N TYR A 91 -6.38 -6.90 -19.76
CA TYR A 91 -7.44 -6.79 -18.74
C TYR A 91 -7.55 -8.04 -17.87
N VAL A 92 -7.15 -9.22 -18.36
CA VAL A 92 -7.21 -10.48 -17.61
C VAL A 92 -6.28 -10.41 -16.41
N VAL A 93 -5.00 -10.05 -16.63
CA VAL A 93 -4.02 -9.90 -15.55
C VAL A 93 -4.40 -8.75 -14.61
N ARG A 94 -4.84 -7.61 -15.15
CA ARG A 94 -5.31 -6.48 -14.33
C ARG A 94 -6.45 -6.87 -13.40
N ASN A 95 -7.47 -7.56 -13.92
CA ASN A 95 -8.63 -7.96 -13.13
C ASN A 95 -8.25 -9.02 -12.08
N LEU A 96 -7.33 -9.92 -12.42
CA LEU A 96 -6.77 -10.88 -11.47
C LEU A 96 -6.05 -10.18 -10.31
N LEU A 97 -5.20 -9.18 -10.60
CA LEU A 97 -4.52 -8.41 -9.57
C LEU A 97 -5.52 -7.73 -8.62
N TRP A 98 -6.58 -7.11 -9.16
CA TRP A 98 -7.65 -6.54 -8.34
C TRP A 98 -8.39 -7.58 -7.50
N ALA A 99 -8.70 -8.75 -8.07
CA ALA A 99 -9.37 -9.83 -7.35
C ALA A 99 -8.51 -10.33 -6.17
N VAL A 100 -7.21 -10.50 -6.38
CA VAL A 100 -6.26 -10.90 -5.33
C VAL A 100 -6.15 -9.82 -4.26
N THR A 101 -6.02 -8.54 -4.63
CA THR A 101 -5.98 -7.45 -3.64
C THR A 101 -7.25 -7.40 -2.81
N ALA A 102 -8.43 -7.48 -3.43
CA ALA A 102 -9.70 -7.49 -2.71
C ALA A 102 -9.79 -8.68 -1.73
N LEU A 103 -9.41 -9.88 -2.18
CA LEU A 103 -9.38 -11.08 -1.34
C LEU A 103 -8.45 -10.89 -0.12
N VAL A 104 -7.21 -10.46 -0.35
CA VAL A 104 -6.22 -10.26 0.72
C VAL A 104 -6.68 -9.16 1.68
N SER A 105 -7.26 -8.06 1.20
CA SER A 105 -7.81 -7.00 2.04
C SER A 105 -8.95 -7.50 2.92
N VAL A 106 -9.87 -8.30 2.39
CA VAL A 106 -10.97 -8.89 3.18
C VAL A 106 -10.42 -9.82 4.25
N VAL A 107 -9.50 -10.72 3.89
CA VAL A 107 -8.86 -11.65 4.84
C VAL A 107 -8.12 -10.88 5.94
N ALA A 108 -7.35 -9.85 5.57
CA ALA A 108 -6.63 -9.03 6.54
C ALA A 108 -7.57 -8.30 7.50
N LEU A 109 -8.69 -7.76 7.01
CA LEU A 109 -9.71 -7.13 7.86
C LEU A 109 -10.32 -8.16 8.82
N VAL A 110 -10.72 -9.34 8.33
CA VAL A 110 -11.27 -10.39 9.19
C VAL A 110 -10.28 -10.79 10.29
N LEU A 111 -9.02 -11.04 9.94
CA LEU A 111 -7.98 -11.41 10.91
C LEU A 111 -7.64 -10.30 11.90
N ALA A 112 -7.81 -9.03 11.54
CA ALA A 112 -7.54 -7.90 12.43
C ALA A 112 -8.62 -7.69 13.50
N TYR A 113 -9.82 -8.25 13.31
CA TYR A 113 -10.98 -8.07 14.21
C TYR A 113 -11.42 -9.37 14.93
N ILE A 114 -10.73 -10.49 14.69
CA ILE A 114 -10.87 -11.74 15.46
C ILE A 114 -9.80 -11.76 16.55
#